data_AF-A0A8T5FCY9-F1
#
_entry.id   AF-A0A8T5FCY9-F1
#
_cell.length_a   1.000
_cell.length_b   1.000
_cell.length_c   1.000
_cell.angle_alpha   90.00
_cell.angle_beta   90.00
_cell.angle_gamma   90.00
#
_symmetry.space_group_name_H-M   'P 1'
#
loop_
_entity.id
_entity.type
_entity.pdbx_description
1 polymer ?
#
loop_
_entity_poly.entity_id
_entity_poly.type
_entity_poly.pdbx_seq_one_letter_code
_entity_poly.pdbx_strand_id
1 'polypeptide(L)'
;ELGMIKLLEKNGINLKTKSLDDVIEIIDAVIQITCSGHVNFEANTKNITIDSKLNSGHSLPWVSILDSYLQKQGYKTRTVYQNNSNKGEKVHIKISKN
;
A
#
# COMPACT_ATOMS: atom_id res chain seq x y z
N GLU A 1 -16.85 -0.56 -9.38
CA GLU A 1 -16.23 -0.07 -8.14
C GLU A 1 -15.30 1.12 -8.44
N LEU A 2 -15.41 2.21 -7.70
CA LEU A 2 -14.55 3.38 -7.88
C LEU A 2 -13.21 3.11 -7.15
N GLY A 3 -12.23 2.53 -7.83
CA GLY A 3 -10.94 2.23 -7.21
C GLY A 3 -10.32 3.48 -6.55
N MET A 4 -9.80 3.35 -5.33
CA MET A 4 -9.31 4.46 -4.50
C MET A 4 -8.32 5.38 -5.23
N ILE A 5 -7.48 4.81 -6.10
CA ILE A 5 -6.56 5.59 -6.94
C ILE A 5 -7.28 6.53 -7.93
N LYS A 6 -8.46 6.16 -8.44
CA LYS A 6 -9.29 7.06 -9.28
C LYS A 6 -9.89 8.19 -8.46
N LEU A 7 -10.19 7.95 -7.18
CA LEU A 7 -10.65 9.00 -6.28
C LEU A 7 -9.55 10.03 -6.03
N LEU A 8 -8.31 9.57 -5.77
CA LEU A 8 -7.15 10.46 -5.66
C LEU A 8 -6.94 11.30 -6.92
N GLU A 9 -6.95 10.65 -8.10
CA GLU A 9 -6.80 11.32 -9.39
C GLU A 9 -7.87 12.40 -9.62
N LYS A 10 -9.14 12.12 -9.28
CA LYS A 10 -10.25 13.09 -9.37
C LYS A 10 -10.08 14.30 -8.45
N ASN A 11 -9.34 14.15 -7.36
CA ASN A 11 -9.06 15.22 -6.40
C ASN A 11 -7.68 15.88 -6.65
N GLY A 12 -7.09 15.68 -7.83
CA GLY A 12 -5.84 16.33 -8.23
C GLY A 12 -4.57 15.63 -7.72
N ILE A 13 -4.68 14.48 -7.07
CA ILE A 13 -3.53 13.71 -6.56
C ILE A 13 -3.16 12.66 -7.61
N ASN A 14 -2.15 12.97 -8.43
CA ASN A 14 -1.67 12.06 -9.46
C ASN A 14 -0.46 11.23 -8.98
N LEU A 15 -0.69 9.95 -8.72
CA LEU A 15 0.37 9.00 -8.36
C LEU A 15 1.01 8.32 -9.58
N LYS A 16 0.38 8.33 -10.76
CA LYS A 16 0.85 7.59 -11.94
C LYS A 16 2.21 8.05 -12.46
N THR A 17 2.52 9.33 -12.26
CA THR A 17 3.76 9.96 -12.74
C THR A 17 4.90 9.85 -11.75
N LYS A 18 4.65 9.30 -10.56
CA LYS A 18 5.66 9.13 -9.50
C LYS A 18 6.37 7.79 -9.66
N SER A 19 7.60 7.70 -9.16
CA SER A 19 8.32 6.43 -9.11
C SER A 19 7.65 5.48 -8.10
N LEU A 20 7.92 4.17 -8.18
CA LEU A 20 7.45 3.23 -7.15
C LEU A 20 8.00 3.62 -5.77
N ASP A 21 9.26 4.03 -5.69
CA ASP A 21 9.90 4.43 -4.44
C ASP A 21 9.22 5.68 -3.85
N ASP A 22 8.91 6.69 -4.67
CA ASP A 22 8.17 7.89 -4.23
C ASP A 22 6.78 7.53 -3.69
N VAL A 23 6.08 6.61 -4.36
CA VAL A 23 4.74 6.17 -3.93
C VAL A 23 4.85 5.42 -2.60
N ILE A 24 5.89 4.61 -2.42
CA ILE A 24 6.14 3.90 -1.16
C ILE A 24 6.47 4.88 -0.04
N GLU A 25 7.29 5.89 -0.29
CA GLU A 25 7.63 6.93 0.70
C GLU A 25 6.39 7.75 1.10
N ILE A 26 5.54 8.12 0.14
CA ILE A 26 4.27 8.81 0.44
C ILE A 26 3.37 7.94 1.32
N ILE A 27 3.24 6.66 0.99
CA ILE A 27 2.38 5.76 1.76
C ILE A 27 2.99 5.47 3.14
N ASP A 28 4.31 5.33 3.26
CA ASP A 28 4.99 5.18 4.55
C ASP A 28 4.72 6.38 5.46
N ALA A 29 4.89 7.61 4.95
CA ALA A 29 4.59 8.82 5.70
C ALA A 29 3.14 8.86 6.19
N VAL A 30 2.17 8.48 5.34
CA VAL A 30 0.77 8.46 5.77
C VAL A 30 0.51 7.36 6.79
N ILE A 31 1.02 6.14 6.58
CA ILE A 31 0.86 5.02 7.51
C ILE A 31 1.51 5.34 8.88
N GLN A 32 2.63 6.05 8.88
CA GLN A 32 3.27 6.53 10.11
C GLN A 32 2.36 7.52 10.84
N ILE A 33 1.77 8.49 10.14
CA ILE A 33 0.87 9.50 10.70
C ILE A 33 -0.44 8.89 11.21
N THR A 34 -1.09 8.04 10.42
CA THR A 34 -2.45 7.56 10.71
C THR A 34 -2.48 6.32 11.59
N CYS A 35 -1.44 5.50 11.55
CA CYS A 35 -1.45 4.17 12.15
C CYS A 35 -0.21 3.86 13.02
N SER A 36 0.71 4.82 13.18
CA SER A 36 2.03 4.59 13.83
C SER A 36 2.76 3.36 13.26
N GLY A 37 2.57 3.14 11.95
CA GLY A 37 3.03 1.99 11.21
C GLY A 37 4.20 2.31 10.29
N HIS A 38 4.57 1.34 9.45
CA HIS A 38 5.61 1.50 8.42
C HIS A 38 5.32 0.66 7.17
N VAL A 39 5.88 1.09 6.05
CA VAL A 39 5.93 0.34 4.79
C VAL A 39 7.38 -0.10 4.54
N ASN A 40 7.58 -1.40 4.36
CA ASN A 40 8.86 -1.96 3.98
C ASN A 40 8.78 -2.52 2.55
N PHE A 41 9.70 -2.11 1.69
CA PHE A 41 9.81 -2.63 0.33
C PHE A 41 11.11 -3.39 0.12
N GLU A 42 10.97 -4.68 -0.14
CA GLU A 42 12.09 -5.57 -0.43
C GLU A 42 12.20 -5.78 -1.95
N ALA A 43 12.97 -4.93 -2.62
CA ALA A 43 13.12 -4.96 -4.08
C ALA A 43 13.58 -6.34 -4.62
N ASN A 44 14.47 -7.02 -3.87
CA ASN A 44 15.00 -8.34 -4.24
C ASN A 44 13.92 -9.42 -4.26
N THR A 45 13.03 -9.42 -3.26
CA THR A 45 11.98 -10.44 -3.10
C THR A 45 10.66 -10.00 -3.73
N LYS A 46 10.58 -8.74 -4.20
CA LYS A 46 9.38 -8.10 -4.75
C LYS A 46 8.19 -8.17 -3.79
N ASN A 47 8.48 -8.00 -2.51
CA ASN A 47 7.48 -7.97 -1.46
C ASN A 47 7.39 -6.58 -0.87
N ILE A 48 6.15 -6.15 -0.62
CA ILE A 48 5.86 -4.98 0.19
C ILE A 48 5.14 -5.45 1.43
N THR A 49 5.59 -4.99 2.60
CA THR A 49 4.92 -5.23 3.87
C THR A 49 4.46 -3.89 4.43
N ILE A 50 3.19 -3.81 4.82
CA ILE A 50 2.60 -2.64 5.46
C ILE A 50 2.20 -3.06 6.86
N ASP A 51 2.85 -2.47 7.85
CA ASP A 51 2.61 -2.70 9.27
C ASP A 51 1.83 -1.52 9.86
N SER A 52 0.85 -1.81 10.70
CA SER A 52 0.10 -0.81 11.47
C SER A 52 -0.01 -1.28 12.92
N LYS A 53 0.27 -0.39 13.87
CA LYS A 53 0.11 -0.69 15.31
C LYS A 53 -1.36 -0.68 15.73
N LEU A 54 -2.24 -0.11 14.91
CA LEU A 54 -3.69 -0.14 15.09
C LEU A 54 -4.27 -1.39 14.42
N ASN A 55 -5.25 -2.02 15.06
CA ASN A 55 -6.01 -3.13 14.47
C ASN A 55 -7.44 -2.66 14.16
N SER A 56 -7.58 -1.86 13.11
CA SER A 56 -8.84 -1.13 12.82
C SER A 56 -9.08 -0.92 11.32
N GLY A 57 -8.24 -1.49 10.45
CA GLY A 57 -8.35 -1.43 9.00
C GLY A 57 -7.86 -0.13 8.37
N HIS A 58 -7.29 0.81 9.13
CA HIS A 58 -6.86 2.11 8.61
C HIS A 58 -5.71 2.01 7.59
N SER A 59 -4.97 0.90 7.56
CA SER A 59 -3.97 0.64 6.51
C SER A 59 -4.59 0.20 5.17
N LEU A 60 -5.80 -0.39 5.19
CA LEU A 60 -6.40 -1.03 4.01
C LEU A 60 -6.72 -0.07 2.85
N PRO A 61 -7.18 1.18 3.07
CA PRO A 61 -7.35 2.14 1.98
C PRO A 61 -6.03 2.40 1.22
N TRP A 62 -4.92 2.50 1.94
CA TRP A 62 -3.60 2.76 1.37
C TRP A 62 -3.02 1.53 0.67
N VAL A 63 -3.26 0.34 1.22
CA VAL A 63 -3.01 -0.93 0.53
C VAL A 63 -3.73 -0.97 -0.82
N SER A 64 -5.02 -0.61 -0.85
CA SER A 64 -5.83 -0.61 -2.09
C SER A 64 -5.28 0.39 -3.13
N ILE A 65 -4.82 1.56 -2.68
CA ILE A 65 -4.17 2.55 -3.54
C ILE A 65 -2.87 1.99 -4.13
N LEU A 66 -2.02 1.39 -3.30
CA LEU A 66 -0.75 0.81 -3.73
C LEU A 66 -0.95 -0.36 -4.70
N ASP A 67 -1.88 -1.25 -4.39
CA ASP A 67 -2.24 -2.40 -5.23
C ASP A 67 -2.71 -1.93 -6.61
N SER A 68 -3.60 -0.93 -6.64
CA SER A 68 -4.09 -0.34 -7.90
C SER A 68 -2.98 0.38 -8.68
N TYR A 69 -2.04 1.03 -8.00
CA TYR A 69 -0.88 1.66 -8.62
C TYR A 69 0.01 0.61 -9.28
N LEU A 70 0.35 -0.47 -8.57
CA LEU A 70 1.17 -1.57 -9.06
C LEU A 70 0.55 -2.24 -10.28
N GLN A 71 -0.76 -2.54 -10.23
CA GLN A 71 -1.47 -3.13 -11.36
C GLN A 71 -1.45 -2.21 -12.59
N LYS A 72 -1.59 -0.89 -12.41
CA LYS A 72 -1.47 0.09 -13.52
C LYS A 72 -0.07 0.15 -14.12
N GLN A 73 0.98 -0.16 -13.35
CA GLN A 73 2.35 -0.30 -13.84
C GLN A 73 2.62 -1.65 -14.52
N GLY A 74 1.59 -2.51 -14.65
CA GLY A 74 1.68 -3.79 -15.34
C GLY A 74 2.13 -4.96 -14.45
N TYR A 75 2.13 -4.78 -13.12
CA TYR A 75 2.43 -5.86 -12.19
C TYR A 75 1.19 -6.71 -11.88
N LYS A 76 1.40 -8.01 -11.62
CA LYS A 76 0.43 -8.85 -10.90
C LYS A 76 0.72 -8.74 -9.41
N THR A 77 -0.33 -8.60 -8.61
CA THR A 77 -0.23 -8.49 -7.17
C THR A 77 -0.99 -9.63 -6.47
N ARG A 78 -0.46 -10.08 -5.34
CA ARG A 78 -1.16 -10.97 -4.40
C ARG A 78 -1.07 -10.38 -3.01
N THR A 79 -2.23 -10.09 -2.43
CA THR A 79 -2.33 -9.43 -1.12
C THR A 79 -2.81 -10.40 -0.06
N VAL A 80 -2.16 -10.39 1.10
CA VAL A 80 -2.53 -11.16 2.29
C VAL A 80 -2.65 -10.20 3.46
N TYR A 81 -3.80 -10.21 4.12
CA TYR A 81 -4.06 -9.44 5.33
C TYR A 81 -3.97 -10.34 6.55
N GLN A 82 -3.29 -9.86 7.59
CA GLN A 82 -3.18 -10.50 8.89
C GLN A 82 -3.50 -9.48 9.96
N ASN A 83 -4.39 -9.82 10.89
CA ASN A 83 -4.65 -9.00 12.06
C ASN A 83 -4.40 -9.77 13.35
N ASN A 84 -3.94 -9.06 14.37
CA ASN A 84 -3.72 -9.59 15.71
C ASN A 84 -4.16 -8.55 16.72
N SER A 85 -5.07 -8.94 17.62
CA SER A 85 -5.64 -8.05 18.64
C SER A 85 -4.59 -7.34 19.49
N ASN A 86 -3.41 -7.93 19.69
CA ASN A 86 -2.36 -7.39 20.56
C ASN A 86 -1.16 -6.80 19.80
N LYS A 87 -1.08 -6.99 18.47
CA LYS A 87 0.09 -6.57 17.66
C LYS A 87 -0.24 -5.65 16.49
N GLY A 88 -1.53 -5.32 16.29
CA GLY A 88 -1.99 -4.50 15.18
C GLY A 88 -2.33 -5.32 13.94
N GLU A 89 -2.19 -4.71 12.77
CA GLU A 89 -2.46 -5.34 11.48
C GLU A 89 -1.25 -5.26 10.55
N LYS A 90 -1.10 -6.29 9.72
CA LYS A 90 -0.02 -6.43 8.76
C LYS A 90 -0.60 -6.87 7.42
N VAL A 91 -0.16 -6.21 6.35
CA VAL A 91 -0.52 -6.56 4.99
C VAL A 91 0.75 -6.90 4.22
N HIS A 92 0.74 -8.04 3.54
CA HIS A 92 1.78 -8.42 2.60
C HIS A 92 1.26 -8.33 1.18
N ILE A 93 1.98 -7.61 0.31
CA ILE A 93 1.73 -7.55 -1.13
C ILE A 93 2.93 -8.17 -1.83
N LYS A 94 2.71 -9.30 -2.50
CA LYS A 94 3.70 -9.92 -3.37
C LYS A 94 3.49 -9.45 -4.80
N ILE A 95 4.57 -9.01 -5.44
CA ILE A 95 4.58 -8.49 -6.81
C ILE A 95 5.27 -9.48 -7.75
N SER A 96 4.65 -9.77 -8.89
CA SER A 96 5.28 -10.51 -9.99
C SER A 96 5.10 -9.76 -11.30
N LYS A 97 6.04 -9.95 -12.24
CA LYS A 97 5.86 -9.43 -13.60
C LYS A 97 4.70 -10.19 -14.28
N ASN A 98 3.97 -9.48 -15.12
CA ASN A 98 2.90 -10.07 -15.91
C ASN A 98 3.42 -11.14 -16.87
#